data_AF-A0A7Z9GYD2-F1
#
_entry.id   AF-A0A7Z9GYD2-F1
#
_cell.length_a   1.000
_cell.length_b   1.000
_cell.length_c   1.000
_cell.angle_alpha   90.00
_cell.angle_beta   90.00
_cell.angle_gamma   90.00
#
_symmetry.space_group_name_H-M   'P 1'
#
loop_
_entity.id
_entity.type
_entity.pdbx_description
1 polymer ?
#
loop_
_entity_poly.entity_id
_entity_poly.type
_entity_poly.pdbx_seq_one_letter_code
_entity_poly.pdbx_strand_id
1 'polypeptide(L)'
;MKVPGIPLAERNSSSATASVVGRAVTPTGARIIFPCPLCKSRLLARPDQVGQSILCEECLETVVIPEMSAANRADSTLQQTTSTEPSEPAPAPVKVPEPEGQEGPQQPKQTDSGTMETVHPESFAIVCAVCGTRLYTHQSQIGSRIPCPDCYATTKVRAPKPVKRRRKPAKKPPTATQAPAKPQKTPAEFAIEKAQQELQEQTEVIQTRLAKSRFENLYHFLLLPDIVLRLIVFSFLMTITLGLPALANQMTGGLKLFAMMVLNTASLLIGVVTLLVAMPTAIVIIIETGNGNYEVDDLPGTNFMEAFGHSLYMIICLLAILIPYTVLSHVLSPLAGSSTPLIVTLVCAAALPVLLLSTLETNSPFMIWSPVIYESILEDTSCWLTLWRTTALLFVGQYLLEQLVLKDLPIPPVRLIIHSLLSVAVGLVYFRAIGLLAWDTSKSSGQQAA
;
A
#
# COMPACT_ATOMS: atom_id res chain seq x y z
N MET A 1 -11.44 3.28 -12.97
CA MET A 1 -11.64 2.30 -11.88
C MET A 1 -10.74 2.67 -10.69
N LYS A 2 -11.29 3.24 -9.62
CA LYS A 2 -10.50 3.50 -8.40
C LYS A 2 -10.46 2.17 -7.65
N VAL A 3 -9.37 1.41 -7.80
CA VAL A 3 -9.15 0.21 -6.97
C VAL A 3 -9.39 0.67 -5.54
N PRO A 4 -10.28 0.01 -4.76
CA PRO A 4 -10.59 0.46 -3.41
C PRO A 4 -9.28 0.53 -2.63
N GLY A 5 -8.77 1.76 -2.47
CA GLY A 5 -7.58 2.02 -1.72
C GLY A 5 -7.85 1.58 -0.30
N ILE A 6 -7.01 0.68 0.20
CA ILE A 6 -6.88 0.49 1.64
C ILE A 6 -6.62 1.90 2.20
N PRO A 7 -7.41 2.40 3.17
CA PRO A 7 -7.08 3.66 3.82
C PRO A 7 -5.69 3.47 4.42
N LEU A 8 -4.69 4.12 3.83
CA LEU A 8 -3.32 4.09 4.32
C LEU A 8 -3.38 4.48 5.79
N ALA A 9 -3.08 3.51 6.66
CA ALA A 9 -3.00 3.75 8.07
C ALA A 9 -1.91 4.81 8.28
N GLU A 10 -2.32 5.97 8.79
CA GLU A 10 -1.43 7.05 9.21
C GLU A 10 -0.41 6.48 10.21
N ARG A 11 0.81 6.23 9.72
CA ARG A 11 1.81 5.41 10.42
C ARG A 11 2.63 6.29 11.37
N ASN A 12 2.17 6.35 12.62
CA ASN A 12 3.02 6.68 13.77
C ASN A 12 3.87 5.45 14.12
N SER A 13 5.11 5.38 13.65
CA SER A 13 6.06 4.32 13.99
C SER A 13 7.23 4.88 14.80
N SER A 14 7.20 4.68 16.12
CA SER A 14 8.40 4.60 16.95
C SER A 14 8.26 3.39 17.88
N SER A 15 9.01 2.33 17.58
CA SER A 15 9.26 1.22 18.51
C SER A 15 10.69 1.37 19.04
N ALA A 16 10.82 1.82 20.28
CA ALA A 16 12.02 1.68 21.07
C ALA A 16 11.70 0.82 22.29
N THR A 17 12.46 -0.27 22.43
CA THR A 17 12.44 -1.20 23.55
C THR A 17 12.98 -0.52 24.81
N ALA A 18 12.13 -0.32 25.82
CA ALA A 18 12.56 -0.01 27.18
C ALA A 18 11.63 -0.69 28.19
N SER A 19 12.24 -1.48 29.07
CA SER A 19 11.62 -2.20 30.17
C SER A 19 11.14 -1.22 31.25
N VAL A 20 9.83 -1.17 31.54
CA VAL A 20 9.27 -0.52 32.73
C VAL A 20 8.07 -1.32 33.25
N VAL A 21 8.04 -1.43 34.57
CA VAL A 21 7.14 -2.17 35.46
C VAL A 21 5.64 -1.84 35.25
N GLY A 22 4.82 -2.87 35.48
CA GLY A 22 3.41 -3.01 35.12
C GLY A 22 2.47 -1.86 35.48
N ARG A 23 1.71 -1.44 34.46
CA ARG A 23 0.39 -0.82 34.59
C ARG A 23 -0.50 -1.43 33.51
N ALA A 24 -1.71 -1.85 33.88
CA ALA A 24 -2.65 -2.51 32.98
C ALA A 24 -3.01 -1.60 31.80
N VAL A 25 -2.66 -2.03 30.58
CA VAL A 25 -3.04 -1.38 29.33
C VAL A 25 -4.38 -1.99 28.89
N THR A 26 -5.44 -1.19 28.90
CA THR A 26 -6.71 -1.52 28.24
C THR A 26 -6.50 -1.54 26.71
N PRO A 27 -7.08 -2.51 25.97
CA PRO A 27 -6.90 -2.63 24.53
C PRO A 27 -7.54 -1.44 23.78
N THR A 28 -6.70 -0.52 23.33
CA THR A 28 -7.05 0.64 22.50
C THR A 28 -7.19 0.18 21.05
N GLY A 29 -8.41 0.09 20.50
CA GLY A 29 -8.53 -0.17 19.06
C GLY A 29 -9.89 -0.52 18.45
N ALA A 30 -10.97 -0.69 19.23
CA ALA A 30 -12.28 -0.93 18.61
C ALA A 30 -12.71 0.32 17.80
N ARG A 31 -13.02 0.17 16.51
CA ARG A 31 -13.62 1.24 15.66
C ARG A 31 -15.07 0.88 15.37
N ILE A 32 -15.95 1.87 15.40
CA ILE A 32 -17.37 1.75 15.06
C ILE A 32 -17.54 2.19 13.61
N ILE A 33 -18.14 1.34 12.77
CA ILE A 33 -18.44 1.66 11.37
C ILE A 33 -19.96 1.85 11.26
N PHE A 34 -20.39 3.00 10.73
CA PHE A 34 -21.81 3.27 10.47
C PHE A 34 -21.99 4.07 9.17
N PRO A 35 -23.11 3.89 8.45
CA PRO A 35 -23.36 4.63 7.21
C PRO A 35 -23.81 6.06 7.51
N CYS A 36 -23.34 7.04 6.72
CA CYS A 36 -23.87 8.39 6.72
C CYS A 36 -25.38 8.36 6.38
N PRO A 37 -26.25 9.02 7.16
CA PRO A 37 -27.70 8.96 6.93
C PRO A 37 -28.10 9.55 5.58
N LEU A 38 -27.34 10.53 5.07
CA LEU A 38 -27.61 11.24 3.83
C LEU A 38 -27.08 10.52 2.58
N CYS A 39 -25.76 10.35 2.47
CA CYS A 39 -25.12 9.82 1.26
C CYS A 39 -24.79 8.31 1.33
N LYS A 40 -25.03 7.65 2.46
CA LYS A 40 -24.74 6.21 2.70
C LYS A 40 -23.26 5.81 2.72
N SER A 41 -22.34 6.76 2.59
CA SER A 41 -20.89 6.55 2.72
C SER A 41 -20.54 6.02 4.11
N ARG A 42 -19.54 5.13 4.19
CA ARG A 42 -19.13 4.51 5.46
C ARG A 42 -18.28 5.48 6.28
N LEU A 43 -18.72 5.79 7.50
CA LEU A 43 -17.98 6.60 8.46
C LEU A 43 -17.34 5.70 9.53
N LEU A 44 -16.12 6.06 9.94
CA LEU A 44 -15.35 5.37 10.99
C LEU A 44 -15.23 6.29 12.19
N ALA A 45 -15.70 5.85 13.35
CA ALA A 45 -15.57 6.58 14.61
C ALA A 45 -14.91 5.72 15.69
N ARG A 46 -14.24 6.36 16.64
CA ARG A 46 -13.75 5.69 17.84
C ARG A 46 -14.88 5.56 18.89
N PRO A 47 -14.79 4.63 19.84
CA PRO A 47 -15.86 4.39 20.82
C PRO A 47 -16.07 5.56 21.77
N ASP A 48 -15.03 6.36 22.00
CA ASP A 48 -15.04 7.60 22.78
C ASP A 48 -15.69 8.78 22.02
N GLN A 49 -15.95 8.63 20.72
CA GLN A 49 -16.63 9.64 19.90
C GLN A 49 -18.15 9.41 19.81
N VAL A 50 -18.69 8.39 20.47
CA VAL A 50 -20.14 8.15 20.49
C VAL A 50 -20.86 9.37 21.05
N GLY A 51 -21.90 9.85 20.34
CA GLY A 51 -22.61 11.08 20.66
C GLY A 51 -21.93 12.37 20.18
N GLN A 52 -20.71 12.31 19.65
CA GLN A 52 -20.04 13.46 19.02
C GLN A 52 -20.44 13.59 17.54
N SER A 53 -20.35 14.81 17.03
CA SER A 53 -20.57 15.14 15.64
C SER A 53 -19.30 15.00 14.81
N ILE A 54 -19.35 14.27 13.70
CA ILE A 54 -18.27 14.15 12.73
C ILE A 54 -18.73 14.66 11.35
N LEU A 55 -17.82 15.25 10.57
CA LEU A 55 -18.12 15.70 9.22
C LEU A 55 -17.99 14.52 8.25
N CYS A 56 -19.02 14.27 7.44
CA CYS A 56 -18.92 13.29 6.37
C CYS A 56 -18.03 13.82 5.24
N GLU A 57 -16.97 13.09 4.88
CA GLU A 57 -16.02 13.54 3.85
C GLU A 57 -16.63 13.60 2.44
N GLU A 58 -17.69 12.82 2.17
CA GLU A 58 -18.32 12.79 0.85
C GLU A 58 -19.39 13.87 0.66
N CYS A 59 -20.29 14.06 1.63
CA CYS A 59 -21.38 15.02 1.51
C CYS A 59 -21.18 16.32 2.30
N LEU A 60 -20.10 16.43 3.08
CA LEU A 60 -19.76 17.57 3.95
C LEU A 60 -20.82 17.92 5.01
N GLU A 61 -21.75 17.02 5.28
CA GLU A 61 -22.74 17.22 6.34
C GLU A 61 -22.21 16.73 7.69
N THR A 62 -22.62 17.41 8.75
CA THR A 62 -22.30 17.01 10.12
C THR A 62 -23.25 15.88 10.57
N VAL A 63 -22.69 14.73 10.92
CA VAL A 63 -23.43 13.53 11.35
C VAL A 63 -23.09 13.21 12.81
N VAL A 64 -24.11 13.00 13.64
CA VAL A 64 -23.92 12.58 15.03
C VAL A 64 -23.72 11.06 15.07
N ILE A 65 -22.68 10.60 15.75
CA ILE A 65 -22.38 9.18 15.90
C ILE A 65 -23.45 8.55 16.80
N PRO A 66 -24.24 7.57 16.31
CA PRO A 66 -25.33 7.00 17.08
C PRO A 66 -24.82 6.29 18.34
N GLU A 67 -25.48 6.52 19.47
CA GLU A 67 -25.29 5.70 20.66
C GLU A 67 -25.65 4.25 20.33
N MET A 68 -24.70 3.34 20.59
CA MET A 68 -24.99 1.92 20.51
C MET A 68 -26.00 1.57 21.60
N SER A 69 -27.28 1.59 21.23
CA SER A 69 -28.36 1.09 22.06
C SER A 69 -27.96 -0.29 22.59
N ALA A 70 -28.01 -0.45 23.92
CA ALA A 70 -27.65 -1.68 24.62
C ALA A 70 -28.42 -2.92 24.08
N ALA A 71 -29.52 -2.70 23.36
CA ALA A 71 -30.30 -3.74 22.70
C ALA A 71 -29.49 -4.56 21.66
N ASN A 72 -28.48 -3.97 21.00
CA ASN A 72 -27.69 -4.67 19.98
C ASN A 72 -26.49 -5.45 20.55
N ARG A 73 -26.21 -5.39 21.86
CA ARG A 73 -25.18 -6.25 22.50
C ARG A 73 -25.66 -7.68 22.71
N ALA A 74 -26.98 -7.92 22.75
CA ALA A 74 -27.53 -9.25 23.00
C ALA A 74 -27.40 -10.20 21.80
N ASP A 75 -27.39 -9.69 20.56
CA ASP A 75 -27.40 -10.53 19.36
C ASP A 75 -26.00 -10.91 18.84
N SER A 76 -24.94 -10.17 19.18
CA SER A 76 -23.56 -10.54 18.79
C SER A 76 -22.87 -11.49 19.78
N THR A 77 -23.55 -11.95 20.84
CA THR A 77 -22.96 -12.83 21.87
C THR A 77 -23.31 -14.32 21.68
N LEU A 78 -24.10 -14.68 20.65
CA LEU A 78 -24.44 -16.07 20.33
C LEU A 78 -23.50 -16.69 19.26
N GLN A 79 -22.19 -16.76 19.52
CA GLN A 79 -21.35 -17.78 18.86
C GLN A 79 -19.97 -18.04 19.49
N GLN A 80 -19.77 -17.71 20.77
CA GLN A 80 -18.57 -18.16 21.49
C GLN A 80 -18.94 -18.61 22.91
N THR A 81 -19.32 -19.87 23.02
CA THR A 81 -19.44 -20.59 24.30
C THR A 81 -18.50 -21.78 24.28
N THR A 82 -17.47 -21.76 25.14
CA THR A 82 -17.04 -22.96 25.88
C THR A 82 -16.23 -22.57 27.13
N SER A 83 -16.78 -22.94 28.30
CA SER A 83 -16.14 -23.30 29.58
C SER A 83 -15.71 -22.21 30.61
N THR A 84 -16.60 -22.01 31.61
CA THR A 84 -16.50 -22.19 33.09
C THR A 84 -15.11 -22.03 33.77
N GLU A 85 -14.88 -21.28 34.87
CA GLU A 85 -15.40 -21.40 36.26
C GLU A 85 -15.05 -20.16 37.17
N PRO A 86 -15.57 -20.06 38.43
CA PRO A 86 -15.82 -18.80 39.18
C PRO A 86 -14.95 -18.55 40.44
N SER A 87 -15.27 -17.43 41.14
CA SER A 87 -14.82 -16.89 42.48
C SER A 87 -13.84 -15.69 42.37
N GLU A 88 -13.87 -14.59 43.13
CA GLU A 88 -14.52 -14.14 44.39
C GLU A 88 -14.35 -12.57 44.51
N PRO A 89 -14.66 -11.83 45.62
CA PRO A 89 -15.47 -10.62 45.57
C PRO A 89 -14.71 -9.28 45.74
N ALA A 90 -15.47 -8.21 45.50
CA ALA A 90 -15.10 -6.80 45.43
C ALA A 90 -14.48 -6.17 46.69
N PRO A 91 -13.76 -5.02 46.51
CA PRO A 91 -13.74 -3.97 47.52
C PRO A 91 -14.35 -2.64 47.02
N ALA A 92 -14.77 -1.87 48.03
CA ALA A 92 -15.58 -0.66 48.07
C ALA A 92 -15.02 0.59 47.34
N PRO A 93 -15.85 1.63 47.11
CA PRO A 93 -15.49 2.79 46.30
C PRO A 93 -14.67 3.82 47.09
N VAL A 94 -13.52 4.21 46.53
CA VAL A 94 -12.68 5.30 47.02
C VAL A 94 -13.22 6.63 46.48
N LYS A 95 -13.69 7.50 47.40
CA LYS A 95 -13.91 8.93 47.15
C LYS A 95 -12.58 9.63 46.88
N VAL A 96 -12.48 10.38 45.78
CA VAL A 96 -11.39 11.34 45.53
C VAL A 96 -12.00 12.69 45.13
N PRO A 97 -11.44 13.81 45.60
CA PRO A 97 -12.13 15.09 45.72
C PRO A 97 -12.14 15.93 44.44
N GLU A 98 -13.18 16.74 44.37
CA GLU A 98 -13.37 17.96 43.58
C GLU A 98 -12.20 18.94 43.78
N PRO A 99 -11.57 19.45 42.69
CA PRO A 99 -10.70 20.60 42.78
C PRO A 99 -11.41 21.88 42.34
N GLU A 100 -11.27 22.85 43.22
CA GLU A 100 -11.64 24.25 43.14
C GLU A 100 -11.05 24.97 41.92
N GLY A 101 -11.72 26.07 41.58
CA GLY A 101 -11.50 26.88 40.41
C GLY A 101 -10.13 27.54 40.30
N GLN A 102 -9.86 28.03 39.09
CA GLN A 102 -8.80 28.99 38.83
C GLN A 102 -9.26 30.05 37.82
N GLU A 103 -8.86 31.25 38.16
CA GLU A 103 -9.26 32.56 37.68
C GLU A 103 -8.79 32.84 36.25
N GLY A 104 -9.58 33.63 35.52
CA GLY A 104 -9.25 34.11 34.19
C GLY A 104 -8.13 35.15 34.19
N PRO A 105 -7.25 35.16 33.17
CA PRO A 105 -6.35 36.28 32.94
C PRO A 105 -6.99 37.36 32.08
N GLN A 106 -6.83 38.59 32.58
CA GLN A 106 -7.24 39.86 32.03
C GLN A 106 -6.61 40.15 30.65
N GLN A 107 -7.42 40.80 29.80
CA GLN A 107 -7.07 41.28 28.47
C GLN A 107 -6.35 42.64 28.57
N PRO A 108 -5.15 42.84 27.98
CA PRO A 108 -4.50 44.14 28.01
C PRO A 108 -5.05 45.10 26.94
N LYS A 109 -5.27 46.32 27.41
CA LYS A 109 -5.67 47.56 26.74
C LYS A 109 -4.70 47.94 25.61
N GLN A 110 -5.22 48.09 24.38
CA GLN A 110 -4.48 48.61 23.23
C GLN A 110 -4.32 50.13 23.32
N THR A 111 -3.10 50.60 23.10
CA THR A 111 -2.75 52.02 22.94
C THR A 111 -2.14 52.21 21.56
N ASP A 112 -2.78 53.07 20.77
CA ASP A 112 -2.37 53.50 19.44
C ASP A 112 -1.08 54.34 19.49
N SER A 113 -0.08 53.97 18.70
CA SER A 113 0.99 54.87 18.26
C SER A 113 1.65 54.32 16.98
N GLY A 114 1.41 55.01 15.86
CA GLY A 114 1.88 54.63 14.54
C GLY A 114 3.39 54.79 14.38
N THR A 115 4.05 53.69 14.01
CA THR A 115 5.35 53.67 13.34
C THR A 115 5.30 52.51 12.34
N MET A 116 5.77 52.71 11.10
CA MET A 116 5.79 51.67 10.06
C MET A 116 6.75 50.54 10.49
N GLU A 117 6.20 49.56 11.20
CA GLU A 117 6.88 48.40 11.73
C GLU A 117 6.95 47.31 10.66
N THR A 118 8.15 46.81 10.42
CA THR A 118 8.36 45.59 9.63
C THR A 118 7.61 44.44 10.29
N VAL A 119 6.46 44.08 9.73
CA VAL A 119 5.65 42.94 10.18
C VAL A 119 6.47 41.65 10.01
N HIS A 120 7.22 41.30 11.06
CA HIS A 120 7.78 39.97 11.24
C HIS A 120 6.66 39.08 11.79
N PRO A 121 6.29 37.97 11.12
CA PRO A 121 5.35 37.02 11.72
C PRO A 121 5.93 36.53 13.04
N GLU A 122 5.20 36.73 14.15
CA GLU A 122 5.69 36.50 15.52
C GLU A 122 6.09 35.04 15.80
N SER A 123 5.70 34.11 14.93
CA SER A 123 6.13 32.71 14.97
C SER A 123 6.67 32.24 13.61
N PHE A 124 7.68 31.36 13.65
CA PHE A 124 8.20 30.67 12.47
C PHE A 124 8.36 29.18 12.76
N ALA A 125 8.30 28.36 11.71
CA ALA A 125 8.42 26.91 11.83
C ALA A 125 9.88 26.46 11.72
N ILE A 126 10.30 25.55 12.59
CA ILE A 126 11.54 24.77 12.47
C ILE A 126 11.20 23.28 12.43
N VAL A 127 12.09 22.46 11.86
CA VAL A 127 11.87 21.01 11.74
C VAL A 127 12.75 20.30 12.77
N CYS A 128 12.18 19.38 13.55
CA CYS A 128 12.94 18.54 14.48
C CYS A 128 13.93 17.68 13.69
N ALA A 129 15.21 17.73 14.07
CA ALA A 129 16.27 17.00 13.36
C ALA A 129 16.22 15.48 13.56
N VAL A 130 15.38 14.98 14.49
CA VAL A 130 15.26 13.55 14.81
C VAL A 130 14.06 12.92 14.11
N CYS A 131 12.85 13.46 14.31
CA CYS A 131 11.61 12.86 13.77
C CYS A 131 10.97 13.62 12.61
N GLY A 132 11.46 14.81 12.24
CA GLY A 132 10.87 15.60 11.15
C GLY A 132 9.63 16.42 11.51
N THR A 133 9.16 16.37 12.76
CA THR A 133 8.01 17.18 13.21
C THR A 133 8.28 18.68 13.05
N ARG A 134 7.29 19.43 12.52
CA ARG A 134 7.31 20.89 12.50
C ARG A 134 6.99 21.46 13.88
N LEU A 135 7.92 22.25 14.41
CA LEU A 135 7.78 22.99 15.66
C LEU A 135 7.58 24.47 15.31
N TYR A 136 6.55 25.09 15.88
CA TYR A 136 6.35 26.53 15.78
C TYR A 136 7.03 27.20 16.98
N THR A 137 7.85 28.20 16.73
CA THR A 137 8.65 28.89 17.76
C THR A 137 8.62 30.40 17.53
N HIS A 138 8.82 31.16 18.60
CA HIS A 138 8.85 32.61 18.56
C HIS A 138 10.26 33.14 18.30
N GLN A 139 10.37 34.36 17.77
CA GLN A 139 11.65 35.00 17.50
C GLN A 139 12.50 35.21 18.77
N SER A 140 11.85 35.40 19.93
CA SER A 140 12.49 35.47 21.25
C SER A 140 13.18 34.16 21.67
N GLN A 141 12.82 33.03 21.07
CA GLN A 141 13.38 31.72 21.36
C GLN A 141 14.59 31.38 20.47
N ILE A 142 15.02 32.27 19.57
CA ILE A 142 16.23 32.04 18.75
C ILE A 142 17.45 31.85 19.67
N GLY A 143 18.15 30.73 19.48
CA GLY A 143 19.28 30.32 20.30
C GLY A 143 18.93 29.40 21.47
N SER A 144 17.66 29.37 21.89
CA SER A 144 17.16 28.44 22.91
C SER A 144 16.99 27.02 22.36
N ARG A 145 16.87 26.04 23.27
CA ARG A 145 16.55 24.64 22.94
C ARG A 145 15.11 24.37 23.35
N ILE A 146 14.29 23.94 22.40
CA ILE A 146 12.90 23.54 22.66
C ILE A 146 12.74 22.03 22.47
N PRO A 147 12.01 21.33 23.36
CA PRO A 147 11.71 19.91 23.21
C PRO A 147 10.66 19.70 22.10
N CYS A 148 10.86 18.68 21.28
CA CYS A 148 9.83 18.24 20.33
C CYS A 148 8.70 17.51 21.07
N PRO A 149 7.41 17.79 20.80
CA PRO A 149 6.30 17.12 21.47
C PRO A 149 6.17 15.63 21.12
N ASP A 150 6.69 15.21 19.96
CA ASP A 150 6.52 13.84 19.46
C ASP A 150 7.65 12.91 19.92
N CYS A 151 8.91 13.36 19.81
CA CYS A 151 10.07 12.52 20.15
C CYS A 151 10.86 13.00 21.38
N TYR A 152 10.45 14.11 22.00
CA TYR A 152 11.13 14.76 23.15
C TYR A 152 12.59 15.18 22.91
N ALA A 153 13.13 15.02 21.70
CA ALA A 153 14.46 15.49 21.34
C ALA A 153 14.52 17.03 21.36
N THR A 154 15.55 17.58 22.01
CA THR A 154 15.73 19.03 22.08
C THR A 154 16.34 19.57 20.79
N THR A 155 15.64 20.49 20.13
CA THR A 155 16.12 21.14 18.89
C THR A 155 16.54 22.58 19.19
N LYS A 156 17.74 22.98 18.75
CA LYS A 156 18.23 24.37 18.89
C LYS A 156 17.57 25.25 17.83
N VAL A 157 16.82 26.27 18.26
CA VAL A 157 16.15 27.21 17.37
C VAL A 157 17.20 28.08 16.67
N ARG A 158 17.26 28.02 15.34
CA ARG A 158 18.14 28.88 14.52
C ARG A 158 17.34 30.02 13.92
N ALA A 159 17.96 31.20 13.82
CA ALA A 159 17.34 32.34 13.15
C ALA A 159 17.00 31.97 11.70
N PRO A 160 15.78 32.26 11.21
CA PRO A 160 15.42 32.02 9.82
C PRO A 160 16.36 32.83 8.92
N LYS A 161 16.84 32.21 7.84
CA LYS A 161 17.63 32.94 6.84
C LYS A 161 16.76 34.06 6.27
N PRO A 162 17.22 35.32 6.24
CA PRO A 162 16.42 36.42 5.69
C PRO A 162 16.11 36.09 4.23
N VAL A 163 14.83 35.85 3.94
CA VAL A 163 14.37 35.63 2.58
C VAL A 163 14.54 36.97 1.87
N LYS A 164 15.55 37.06 1.00
CA LYS A 164 15.68 38.19 0.09
C LYS A 164 14.44 38.19 -0.78
N ARG A 165 13.46 39.05 -0.45
CA ARG A 165 12.29 39.28 -1.29
C ARG A 165 12.83 39.67 -2.66
N ARG A 166 12.74 38.76 -3.64
CA ARG A 166 12.93 39.11 -5.05
C ARG A 166 11.96 40.26 -5.31
N ARG A 167 12.50 41.45 -5.57
CA ARG A 167 11.71 42.61 -6.00
C ARG A 167 10.91 42.15 -7.22
N LYS A 168 9.59 42.03 -7.06
CA LYS A 168 8.70 41.82 -8.21
C LYS A 168 8.97 42.98 -9.18
N PRO A 169 9.31 42.71 -10.45
CA PRO A 169 9.49 43.76 -11.43
C PRO A 169 8.21 44.61 -11.51
N ALA A 170 8.40 45.93 -11.50
CA ALA A 170 7.32 46.91 -11.51
C ALA A 170 6.42 46.66 -12.73
N LYS A 171 5.17 46.28 -12.46
CA LYS A 171 4.14 46.08 -13.47
C LYS A 171 3.78 47.46 -14.04
N LYS A 172 4.01 47.67 -15.34
CA LYS A 172 3.57 48.88 -16.07
C LYS A 172 2.06 49.09 -15.88
N PRO A 173 1.58 50.34 -15.77
CA PRO A 173 0.18 50.64 -15.59
C PRO A 173 -0.62 50.15 -16.81
N PRO A 174 -1.73 49.41 -16.61
CA PRO A 174 -2.60 49.00 -17.71
C PRO A 174 -3.48 50.17 -18.16
N THR A 175 -3.45 50.42 -19.46
CA THR A 175 -4.44 51.20 -20.19
C THR A 175 -5.85 50.65 -19.91
N ALA A 176 -6.73 51.53 -19.47
CA ALA A 176 -8.09 51.21 -19.07
C ALA A 176 -8.95 50.86 -20.30
N THR A 177 -9.24 49.56 -20.45
CA THR A 177 -10.43 49.10 -21.17
C THR A 177 -11.30 48.39 -20.15
N GLN A 178 -12.43 49.02 -19.81
CA GLN A 178 -13.39 48.52 -18.83
C GLN A 178 -14.09 47.29 -19.40
N ALA A 179 -13.55 46.11 -19.08
CA ALA A 179 -14.27 44.85 -19.17
C ALA A 179 -15.08 44.64 -17.87
N PRO A 180 -16.28 44.03 -17.93
CA PRO A 180 -17.16 43.87 -16.79
C PRO A 180 -16.45 43.17 -15.62
N ALA A 181 -16.63 43.74 -14.42
CA ALA A 181 -16.00 43.30 -13.18
C ALA A 181 -16.34 41.82 -12.90
N LYS A 182 -15.36 40.93 -13.11
CA LYS A 182 -15.47 39.54 -12.64
C LYS A 182 -15.54 39.55 -11.11
N PRO A 183 -16.37 38.70 -10.49
CA PRO A 183 -16.46 38.58 -9.04
C PRO A 183 -15.05 38.32 -8.46
N GLN A 184 -14.65 39.13 -7.47
CA GLN A 184 -13.39 38.97 -6.77
C GLN A 184 -13.47 37.71 -5.92
N LYS A 185 -12.75 36.65 -6.33
CA LYS A 185 -12.56 35.44 -5.51
C LYS A 185 -11.93 35.82 -4.18
N THR A 186 -12.35 35.17 -3.11
CA THR A 186 -11.80 35.40 -1.77
C THR A 186 -10.34 34.90 -1.69
N PRO A 187 -9.50 35.43 -0.77
CA PRO A 187 -8.13 34.94 -0.59
C PRO A 187 -8.04 33.43 -0.29
N ALA A 188 -9.08 32.86 0.34
CA ALA A 188 -9.18 31.44 0.64
C ALA A 188 -9.40 30.61 -0.64
N GLU A 189 -10.32 31.03 -1.51
CA GLU A 189 -10.55 30.38 -2.80
C GLU A 189 -9.29 30.38 -3.68
N PHE A 190 -8.53 31.48 -3.67
CA PHE A 190 -7.26 31.56 -4.39
C PHE A 190 -6.20 30.58 -3.84
N ALA A 191 -6.15 30.38 -2.51
CA ALA A 191 -5.24 29.42 -1.90
C ALA A 191 -5.61 27.97 -2.26
N ILE A 192 -6.92 27.65 -2.28
CA ILE A 192 -7.42 26.33 -2.67
C ILE A 192 -7.15 26.06 -4.16
N GLU A 193 -7.45 27.03 -5.03
CA GLU A 193 -7.20 26.93 -6.47
C GLU A 193 -5.69 26.74 -6.77
N LYS A 194 -4.82 27.46 -6.05
CA LYS A 194 -3.37 27.30 -6.18
C LYS A 194 -2.89 25.92 -5.71
N ALA A 195 -3.42 25.41 -4.61
CA ALA A 195 -3.09 24.09 -4.10
C ALA A 195 -3.55 22.98 -5.08
N GLN A 196 -4.75 23.12 -5.64
CA GLN A 196 -5.26 22.21 -6.68
C GLN A 196 -4.40 22.25 -7.94
N GLN A 197 -3.97 23.44 -8.37
CA GLN A 197 -3.11 23.59 -9.55
C GLN A 197 -1.71 22.98 -9.33
N GLU A 198 -1.10 23.19 -8.16
CA GLU A 198 0.18 22.56 -7.83
C GLU A 198 0.07 21.02 -7.78
N LEU A 199 -1.04 20.49 -7.26
CA LEU A 199 -1.33 19.05 -7.26
C LEU A 199 -1.53 18.50 -8.69
N GLN A 200 -2.24 19.25 -9.55
CA GLN A 200 -2.41 18.89 -10.96
C GLN A 200 -1.08 18.90 -11.72
N GLU A 201 -0.25 19.93 -11.54
CA GLU A 201 1.07 20.03 -12.18
C GLU A 201 1.98 18.88 -11.73
N GLN A 202 2.00 18.55 -10.44
CA GLN A 202 2.73 17.39 -9.94
C GLN A 202 2.23 16.09 -10.55
N THR A 203 0.91 15.92 -10.64
CA THR A 203 0.30 14.74 -11.25
C THR A 203 0.65 14.63 -12.73
N GLU A 204 0.63 15.74 -13.47
CA GLU A 204 1.00 15.78 -14.89
C GLU A 204 2.48 15.46 -15.12
N VAL A 205 3.38 15.98 -14.28
CA VAL A 205 4.81 15.65 -14.34
C VAL A 205 5.05 14.16 -14.06
N ILE A 206 4.33 13.58 -13.09
CA ILE A 206 4.40 12.15 -12.79
C ILE A 206 3.88 11.33 -13.98
N GLN A 207 2.74 11.73 -14.56
CA GLN A 207 2.14 11.08 -15.73
C GLN A 207 3.01 11.16 -16.98
N THR A 208 3.64 12.30 -17.25
CA THR A 208 4.55 12.48 -18.40
C THR A 208 5.83 11.68 -18.22
N ARG A 209 6.37 11.59 -17.00
CA ARG A 209 7.47 10.66 -16.70
C ARG A 209 7.03 9.19 -16.91
N LEU A 210 5.78 8.84 -16.59
CA LEU A 210 5.28 7.45 -16.66
C LEU A 210 5.19 7.01 -18.11
N ALA A 211 4.72 7.93 -18.96
CA ALA A 211 4.57 7.69 -20.39
C ALA A 211 5.91 7.54 -21.12
N LYS A 212 6.99 8.18 -20.64
CA LYS A 212 8.22 8.34 -21.43
C LYS A 212 9.08 7.07 -21.55
N SER A 213 8.97 6.09 -20.65
CA SER A 213 9.59 4.77 -20.87
C SER A 213 8.97 3.64 -20.04
N ARG A 214 7.78 3.18 -20.45
CA ARG A 214 7.08 2.02 -19.87
C ARG A 214 7.99 0.80 -19.64
N PHE A 215 8.91 0.52 -20.55
CA PHE A 215 9.82 -0.64 -20.47
C PHE A 215 11.05 -0.41 -19.59
N GLU A 216 11.62 0.79 -19.59
CA GLU A 216 12.81 1.09 -18.79
C GLU A 216 12.47 1.07 -17.29
N ASN A 217 11.29 1.60 -16.95
CA ASN A 217 10.74 1.60 -15.60
C ASN A 217 10.32 0.21 -15.10
N LEU A 218 10.16 -0.77 -16.00
CA LEU A 218 9.78 -2.13 -15.64
C LEU A 218 10.94 -2.87 -14.97
N TYR A 219 12.16 -2.69 -15.49
CA TYR A 219 13.36 -3.38 -14.98
C TYR A 219 14.11 -2.59 -13.91
N HIS A 220 14.08 -1.26 -13.95
CA HIS A 220 14.73 -0.43 -12.93
C HIS A 220 14.22 -0.73 -11.52
N PHE A 221 12.96 -1.14 -11.39
CA PHE A 221 12.35 -1.58 -10.14
C PHE A 221 13.08 -2.75 -9.46
N LEU A 222 13.67 -3.67 -10.22
CA LEU A 222 14.41 -4.80 -9.66
C LEU A 222 15.69 -4.38 -8.93
N LEU A 223 16.17 -3.15 -9.17
CA LEU A 223 17.38 -2.61 -8.56
C LEU A 223 17.09 -1.87 -7.24
N LEU A 224 15.82 -1.72 -6.85
CA LEU A 224 15.47 -1.17 -5.55
C LEU A 224 15.97 -2.11 -4.43
N PRO A 225 16.62 -1.59 -3.38
CA PRO A 225 17.31 -2.42 -2.38
C PRO A 225 16.38 -3.42 -1.69
N ASP A 226 15.15 -3.00 -1.38
CA ASP A 226 14.15 -3.86 -0.75
C ASP A 226 13.69 -5.00 -1.66
N ILE A 227 13.61 -4.73 -2.97
CA ILE A 227 13.26 -5.71 -4.00
C ILE A 227 14.41 -6.68 -4.24
N VAL A 228 15.66 -6.19 -4.26
CA VAL A 228 16.85 -7.04 -4.36
C VAL A 228 16.92 -8.00 -3.18
N LEU A 229 16.66 -7.54 -1.96
CA LEU A 229 16.65 -8.41 -0.78
C LEU A 229 15.58 -9.51 -0.91
N ARG A 230 14.35 -9.15 -1.30
CA ARG A 230 13.27 -10.12 -1.51
C ARG A 230 13.57 -11.08 -2.66
N LEU A 231 14.16 -10.58 -3.74
CA LEU A 231 14.62 -11.39 -4.87
C LEU A 231 15.60 -12.46 -4.39
N ILE A 232 16.62 -12.11 -3.59
CA ILE A 232 17.58 -13.05 -3.04
C ILE A 232 16.89 -14.08 -2.13
N VAL A 233 16.05 -13.64 -1.20
CA VAL A 233 15.35 -14.52 -0.24
C VAL A 233 14.43 -15.50 -0.96
N PHE A 234 13.58 -15.03 -1.87
CA PHE A 234 12.68 -15.89 -2.64
C PHE A 234 13.43 -16.83 -3.57
N SER A 235 14.54 -16.38 -4.18
CA SER A 235 15.37 -17.24 -5.03
C SER A 235 16.03 -18.36 -4.23
N PHE A 236 16.49 -18.07 -3.01
CA PHE A 236 17.06 -19.07 -2.10
C PHE A 236 16.00 -20.11 -1.70
N LEU A 237 14.82 -19.66 -1.28
CA LEU A 237 13.71 -20.55 -0.92
C LEU A 237 13.23 -21.40 -2.10
N MET A 238 13.14 -20.81 -3.30
CA MET A 238 12.80 -21.52 -4.53
C MET A 238 13.88 -22.56 -4.90
N THR A 239 15.16 -22.22 -4.71
CA THR A 239 16.29 -23.15 -4.92
C THR A 239 16.17 -24.37 -4.01
N ILE A 240 15.85 -24.17 -2.72
CA ILE A 240 15.63 -25.29 -1.77
C ILE A 240 14.43 -26.12 -2.21
N THR A 241 13.32 -25.45 -2.54
CA THR A 241 12.07 -26.11 -2.95
C THR A 241 12.29 -27.01 -4.16
N LEU A 242 12.99 -26.53 -5.18
CA LEU A 242 13.29 -27.31 -6.38
C LEU A 242 14.46 -28.30 -6.20
N GLY A 243 15.38 -28.02 -5.27
CA GLY A 243 16.57 -28.82 -5.04
C GLY A 243 16.30 -30.11 -4.27
N LEU A 244 15.37 -30.10 -3.31
CA LEU A 244 15.04 -31.27 -2.50
C LEU A 244 14.50 -32.46 -3.35
N PRO A 245 13.54 -32.26 -4.28
CA PRO A 245 13.12 -33.32 -5.20
C PRO A 245 14.25 -33.78 -6.13
N ALA A 246 15.10 -32.87 -6.60
CA ALA A 246 16.23 -33.21 -7.44
C ALA A 246 17.23 -34.11 -6.70
N LEU A 247 17.51 -33.83 -5.42
CA LEU A 247 18.36 -34.65 -4.55
C LEU A 247 17.73 -36.03 -4.31
N ALA A 248 16.42 -36.08 -4.06
CA ALA A 248 15.69 -37.34 -3.88
C ALA A 248 15.83 -38.27 -5.11
N ASN A 249 15.80 -37.69 -6.31
CA ASN A 249 15.92 -38.43 -7.57
C ASN A 249 17.33 -38.98 -7.83
N GLN A 250 18.38 -38.46 -7.19
CA GLN A 250 19.75 -38.98 -7.30
C GLN A 250 19.98 -40.22 -6.43
N MET A 251 19.12 -40.48 -5.44
CA MET A 251 19.23 -41.65 -4.58
C MET A 251 18.85 -42.92 -5.34
N THR A 252 19.57 -44.02 -5.08
CA THR A 252 19.33 -45.34 -5.69
C THR A 252 18.98 -46.40 -4.63
N GLY A 253 18.40 -47.52 -5.07
CA GLY A 253 18.03 -48.63 -4.18
C GLY A 253 16.82 -48.37 -3.28
N GLY A 254 16.69 -49.16 -2.20
CA GLY A 254 15.54 -49.11 -1.29
C GLY A 254 15.37 -47.76 -0.56
N LEU A 255 16.46 -47.00 -0.39
CA LEU A 255 16.42 -45.66 0.21
C LEU A 255 15.68 -44.63 -0.68
N LYS A 256 15.58 -44.88 -1.99
CA LYS A 256 14.97 -43.93 -2.94
C LYS A 256 13.50 -43.63 -2.63
N LEU A 257 12.69 -44.66 -2.34
CA LEU A 257 11.26 -44.46 -2.04
C LEU A 257 11.05 -43.63 -0.78
N PHE A 258 11.83 -43.93 0.28
CA PHE A 258 11.78 -43.18 1.53
C PHE A 258 12.23 -41.72 1.34
N ALA A 259 13.37 -41.50 0.65
CA ALA A 259 13.88 -40.16 0.35
C ALA A 259 12.90 -39.35 -0.51
N MET A 260 12.29 -39.96 -1.53
CA MET A 260 11.26 -39.32 -2.37
C MET A 260 10.06 -38.87 -1.54
N MET A 261 9.56 -39.69 -0.63
CA MET A 261 8.44 -39.29 0.23
C MET A 261 8.83 -38.12 1.14
N VAL A 262 9.90 -38.26 1.92
CA VAL A 262 10.29 -37.26 2.92
C VAL A 262 10.71 -35.93 2.28
N LEU A 263 11.59 -35.96 1.27
CA LEU A 263 12.13 -34.75 0.66
C LEU A 263 11.08 -34.03 -0.21
N ASN A 264 10.17 -34.74 -0.87
CA ASN A 264 9.08 -34.08 -1.61
C ASN A 264 8.05 -33.47 -0.65
N THR A 265 7.73 -34.12 0.47
CA THR A 265 6.86 -33.52 1.50
C THR A 265 7.50 -32.27 2.09
N ALA A 266 8.80 -32.31 2.42
CA ALA A 266 9.53 -31.14 2.89
C ALA A 266 9.55 -30.01 1.84
N SER A 267 9.83 -30.34 0.57
CA SER A 267 9.77 -29.41 -0.55
C SER A 267 8.38 -28.76 -0.67
N LEU A 268 7.30 -29.55 -0.60
CA LEU A 268 5.93 -29.04 -0.67
C LEU A 268 5.64 -28.05 0.47
N LEU A 269 6.01 -28.39 1.71
CA LEU A 269 5.80 -27.51 2.86
C LEU A 269 6.57 -26.19 2.71
N ILE A 270 7.84 -26.25 2.31
CA ILE A 270 8.66 -25.06 2.07
C ILE A 270 8.09 -24.24 0.91
N GLY A 271 7.64 -24.89 -0.16
CA GLY A 271 7.00 -24.25 -1.31
C GLY A 271 5.73 -23.51 -0.92
N VAL A 272 4.86 -24.12 -0.11
CA VAL A 272 3.63 -23.49 0.39
C VAL A 272 3.96 -22.26 1.23
N VAL A 273 4.91 -22.36 2.17
CA VAL A 273 5.35 -21.21 2.99
C VAL A 273 5.94 -20.11 2.11
N THR A 274 6.74 -20.48 1.11
CA THR A 274 7.35 -19.52 0.17
C THR A 274 6.27 -18.77 -0.61
N LEU A 275 5.26 -19.48 -1.13
CA LEU A 275 4.13 -18.87 -1.82
C LEU A 275 3.35 -17.94 -0.89
N LEU A 276 3.04 -18.38 0.33
CA LEU A 276 2.33 -17.58 1.32
C LEU A 276 3.05 -16.26 1.67
N VAL A 277 4.38 -16.21 1.62
CA VAL A 277 5.16 -14.98 1.84
C VAL A 277 5.32 -14.16 0.55
N ALA A 278 5.40 -14.81 -0.62
CA ALA A 278 5.57 -14.15 -1.91
C ALA A 278 4.29 -13.46 -2.40
N MET A 279 3.11 -14.06 -2.19
CA MET A 279 1.83 -13.54 -2.71
C MET A 279 1.46 -12.14 -2.22
N PRO A 280 1.59 -11.79 -0.93
CA PRO A 280 1.38 -10.41 -0.47
C PRO A 280 2.26 -9.40 -1.20
N THR A 281 3.53 -9.79 -1.44
CA THR A 281 4.48 -8.93 -2.15
C THR A 281 4.01 -8.68 -3.58
N ALA A 282 3.55 -9.74 -4.27
CA ALA A 282 3.02 -9.62 -5.63
C ALA A 282 1.80 -8.70 -5.69
N ILE A 283 0.86 -8.82 -4.75
CA ILE A 283 -0.35 -7.99 -4.69
C ILE A 283 0.00 -6.53 -4.43
N VAL A 284 0.87 -6.24 -3.46
CA VAL A 284 1.30 -4.87 -3.17
C VAL A 284 1.98 -4.25 -4.39
N ILE A 285 2.84 -4.99 -5.10
CA ILE A 285 3.43 -4.52 -6.36
C ILE A 285 2.35 -4.17 -7.38
N ILE A 286 1.32 -5.00 -7.54
CA ILE A 286 0.21 -4.75 -8.46
C ILE A 286 -0.58 -3.51 -8.04
N ILE A 287 -0.94 -3.38 -6.76
CA ILE A 287 -1.75 -2.26 -6.25
C ILE A 287 -0.97 -0.94 -6.35
N GLU A 288 0.27 -0.89 -5.87
CA GLU A 288 1.09 0.32 -5.92
C GLU A 288 1.35 0.75 -7.36
N THR A 289 1.70 -0.19 -8.23
CA THR A 289 1.91 0.11 -9.65
C THR A 289 0.60 0.50 -10.35
N GLY A 290 -0.52 -0.13 -9.96
CA GLY A 290 -1.87 0.20 -10.44
C GLY A 290 -2.37 1.57 -9.98
N ASN A 291 -1.84 2.08 -8.87
CA ASN A 291 -2.01 3.44 -8.38
C ASN A 291 -0.99 4.43 -8.98
N GLY A 292 -0.11 3.95 -9.87
CA GLY A 292 0.90 4.76 -10.56
C GLY A 292 2.09 5.16 -9.71
N ASN A 293 2.25 4.53 -8.55
CA ASN A 293 3.44 4.69 -7.75
C ASN A 293 4.59 3.93 -8.41
N TYR A 294 5.71 4.62 -8.60
CA TYR A 294 6.91 4.02 -9.19
C TYR A 294 7.70 3.21 -8.19
N GLU A 295 7.79 3.76 -6.99
CA GLU A 295 8.45 3.21 -5.82
C GLU A 295 7.40 2.46 -5.02
N VAL A 296 7.77 1.28 -4.53
CA VAL A 296 6.90 0.42 -3.73
C VAL A 296 7.38 0.58 -2.29
N ASP A 297 6.91 1.64 -1.64
CA ASP A 297 7.44 2.06 -0.34
C ASP A 297 6.90 1.20 0.81
N ASP A 298 5.68 0.69 0.67
CA ASP A 298 4.97 -0.07 1.71
C ASP A 298 4.92 -1.57 1.41
N LEU A 299 6.10 -2.16 1.23
CA LEU A 299 6.19 -3.61 1.13
C LEU A 299 5.69 -4.27 2.43
N PRO A 300 4.94 -5.38 2.34
CA PRO A 300 4.32 -5.99 3.50
C PRO A 300 5.39 -6.39 4.52
N GLY A 301 5.21 -5.96 5.77
CA GLY A 301 6.09 -6.30 6.88
C GLY A 301 6.07 -7.79 7.21
N THR A 302 6.72 -8.17 8.31
CA THR A 302 6.76 -9.57 8.79
C THR A 302 5.43 -10.04 9.39
N ASN A 303 4.42 -9.17 9.50
CA ASN A 303 3.11 -9.47 10.04
C ASN A 303 2.28 -10.29 9.06
N PHE A 304 2.53 -11.60 9.05
CA PHE A 304 1.86 -12.56 8.17
C PHE A 304 0.33 -12.51 8.24
N MET A 305 -0.24 -12.26 9.43
CA MET A 305 -1.70 -12.27 9.63
C MET A 305 -2.42 -11.17 8.85
N GLU A 306 -1.81 -10.00 8.72
CA GLU A 306 -2.37 -8.90 7.91
C GLU A 306 -2.24 -9.23 6.41
N ALA A 307 -1.10 -9.79 6.03
CA ALA A 307 -0.79 -10.18 4.66
C ALA A 307 -1.63 -11.37 4.15
N PHE A 308 -2.13 -12.23 5.04
CA PHE A 308 -2.88 -13.43 4.69
C PHE A 308 -4.18 -13.13 3.96
N GLY A 309 -4.93 -12.09 4.38
CA GLY A 309 -6.18 -11.70 3.75
C GLY A 309 -6.00 -11.34 2.27
N HIS A 310 -4.94 -10.59 1.95
CA HIS A 310 -4.58 -10.30 0.56
C HIS A 310 -4.13 -11.55 -0.18
N SER A 311 -3.33 -12.41 0.46
CA SER A 311 -2.84 -13.65 -0.17
C SER A 311 -3.94 -14.55 -0.71
N LEU A 312 -5.11 -14.58 -0.06
CA LEU A 312 -6.24 -15.40 -0.50
C LEU A 312 -6.69 -15.09 -1.93
N TYR A 313 -6.65 -13.83 -2.36
CA TYR A 313 -6.99 -13.45 -3.75
C TYR A 313 -6.08 -14.16 -4.75
N MET A 314 -4.77 -14.08 -4.53
CA MET A 314 -3.79 -14.73 -5.39
C MET A 314 -3.84 -16.25 -5.31
N ILE A 315 -4.03 -16.82 -4.12
CA ILE A 315 -4.09 -18.28 -3.94
C ILE A 315 -5.28 -18.87 -4.71
N ILE A 316 -6.46 -18.26 -4.63
CA ILE A 316 -7.64 -18.76 -5.35
C ILE A 316 -7.44 -18.63 -6.87
N CYS A 317 -6.89 -17.52 -7.36
CA CYS A 317 -6.54 -17.38 -8.78
C CYS A 317 -5.54 -18.46 -9.24
N LEU A 318 -4.50 -18.75 -8.45
CA LEU A 318 -3.51 -19.77 -8.77
C LEU A 318 -4.12 -21.18 -8.77
N LEU A 319 -4.99 -21.50 -7.81
CA LEU A 319 -5.72 -22.77 -7.77
C LEU A 319 -6.66 -22.93 -8.96
N ALA A 320 -7.36 -21.86 -9.35
CA ALA A 320 -8.24 -21.83 -10.52
C ALA A 320 -7.47 -22.09 -11.82
N ILE A 321 -6.19 -21.71 -11.89
CA ILE A 321 -5.30 -21.95 -13.03
C ILE A 321 -4.60 -23.31 -12.95
N LEU A 322 -4.35 -23.84 -11.76
CA LEU A 322 -3.62 -25.10 -11.56
C LEU A 322 -4.35 -26.30 -12.21
N ILE A 323 -5.68 -26.34 -12.12
CA ILE A 323 -6.49 -27.41 -12.72
C ILE A 323 -6.36 -27.41 -14.25
N PRO A 324 -6.69 -26.31 -14.98
CA PRO A 324 -6.51 -26.29 -16.43
C PRO A 324 -5.05 -26.45 -16.84
N TYR A 325 -4.09 -25.93 -16.06
CA TYR A 325 -2.66 -26.15 -16.31
C TYR A 325 -2.31 -27.65 -16.37
N THR A 326 -2.73 -28.42 -15.37
CA THR A 326 -2.42 -29.86 -15.29
C THR A 326 -3.11 -30.65 -16.39
N VAL A 327 -4.40 -30.39 -16.64
CA VAL A 327 -5.17 -31.02 -17.73
C VAL A 327 -4.54 -30.71 -19.09
N LEU A 328 -4.26 -29.44 -19.36
CA LEU A 328 -3.69 -28.99 -20.63
C LEU A 328 -2.28 -29.55 -20.83
N SER A 329 -1.46 -29.62 -19.77
CA SER A 329 -0.13 -30.25 -19.83
C SER A 329 -0.20 -31.74 -20.19
N HIS A 330 -1.11 -32.49 -19.58
CA HIS A 330 -1.29 -33.91 -19.91
C HIS A 330 -1.79 -34.12 -21.34
N VAL A 331 -2.74 -33.30 -21.79
CA VAL A 331 -3.33 -33.41 -23.13
C VAL A 331 -2.36 -33.00 -24.23
N LEU A 332 -1.57 -31.93 -24.04
CA LEU A 332 -0.62 -31.44 -25.04
C LEU A 332 0.75 -32.10 -24.99
N SER A 333 1.10 -32.83 -23.92
CA SER A 333 2.37 -33.53 -23.79
C SER A 333 2.71 -34.43 -25.00
N PRO A 334 1.81 -35.29 -25.53
CA PRO A 334 2.12 -36.13 -26.69
C PRO A 334 2.29 -35.34 -28.00
N LEU A 335 1.71 -34.14 -28.12
CA LEU A 335 1.72 -33.38 -29.37
C LEU A 335 2.90 -32.41 -29.47
N ALA A 336 3.20 -31.68 -28.39
CA ALA A 336 4.18 -30.59 -28.37
C ALA A 336 5.54 -30.98 -27.75
N GLY A 337 5.67 -32.19 -27.20
CA GLY A 337 6.92 -32.75 -26.70
C GLY A 337 7.57 -31.88 -25.61
N SER A 338 8.83 -31.48 -25.81
CA SER A 338 9.58 -30.67 -24.83
C SER A 338 9.04 -29.24 -24.68
N SER A 339 8.27 -28.74 -25.64
CA SER A 339 7.74 -27.37 -25.64
C SER A 339 6.40 -27.23 -24.91
N THR A 340 5.73 -28.33 -24.56
CA THR A 340 4.47 -28.34 -23.80
C THR A 340 4.46 -27.44 -22.56
N PRO A 341 5.45 -27.48 -21.64
CA PRO A 341 5.42 -26.64 -20.44
C PRO A 341 5.43 -25.14 -20.77
N LEU A 342 6.15 -24.72 -21.82
CA LEU A 342 6.15 -23.32 -22.25
C LEU A 342 4.76 -22.88 -22.73
N ILE A 343 4.14 -23.68 -23.62
CA ILE A 343 2.82 -23.35 -24.19
C ILE A 343 1.78 -23.24 -23.08
N VAL A 344 1.72 -24.22 -22.17
CA VAL A 344 0.76 -24.20 -21.07
C VAL A 344 1.02 -23.03 -20.12
N THR A 345 2.30 -22.75 -19.80
CA THR A 345 2.67 -21.60 -18.96
C THR A 345 2.23 -20.28 -19.59
N LEU A 346 2.40 -20.10 -20.90
CA LEU A 346 1.96 -18.90 -21.61
C LEU A 346 0.44 -18.71 -21.57
N VAL A 347 -0.32 -19.78 -21.79
CA VAL A 347 -1.79 -19.73 -21.71
C VAL A 347 -2.24 -19.35 -20.29
N CYS A 348 -1.64 -19.97 -19.27
CA CYS A 348 -1.96 -19.71 -17.88
C CYS A 348 -1.55 -18.30 -17.44
N ALA A 349 -0.37 -17.84 -17.85
CA ALA A 349 0.12 -16.48 -17.60
C ALA A 349 -0.71 -15.42 -18.35
N ALA A 350 -1.33 -15.75 -19.48
CA ALA A 350 -2.26 -14.86 -20.16
C ALA A 350 -3.62 -14.77 -19.44
N ALA A 351 -4.06 -15.87 -18.81
CA ALA A 351 -5.33 -15.93 -18.07
C ALA A 351 -5.25 -15.27 -16.68
N LEU A 352 -4.13 -15.41 -15.97
CA LEU A 352 -3.92 -14.88 -14.63
C LEU A 352 -4.27 -13.40 -14.42
N PRO A 353 -3.89 -12.43 -15.28
CA PRO A 353 -4.25 -11.03 -15.08
C PRO A 353 -5.77 -10.81 -15.13
N VAL A 354 -6.49 -11.55 -15.97
CA VAL A 354 -7.96 -11.44 -16.08
C VAL A 354 -8.62 -11.89 -14.77
N LEU A 355 -8.23 -13.05 -14.26
CA LEU A 355 -8.77 -13.58 -13.00
C LEU A 355 -8.41 -12.68 -11.82
N LEU A 356 -7.15 -12.26 -11.75
CA LEU A 356 -6.65 -11.47 -10.64
C LEU A 356 -7.30 -10.09 -10.58
N LEU A 357 -7.33 -9.37 -11.71
CA LEU A 357 -7.98 -8.05 -11.76
C LEU A 357 -9.49 -8.17 -11.51
N SER A 358 -10.15 -9.26 -11.93
CA SER A 358 -11.56 -9.49 -11.62
C SER A 358 -11.81 -9.66 -10.11
N THR A 359 -10.97 -10.42 -9.41
CA THR A 359 -11.10 -10.59 -7.95
C THR A 359 -10.78 -9.30 -7.17
N LEU A 360 -9.83 -8.49 -7.66
CA LEU A 360 -9.48 -7.20 -7.04
C LEU A 360 -10.56 -6.15 -7.28
N GLU A 361 -11.18 -6.12 -8.46
CA GLU A 361 -12.27 -5.19 -8.81
C GLU A 361 -13.54 -5.46 -7.99
N THR A 362 -13.92 -6.73 -7.88
CA THR A 362 -15.09 -7.14 -7.08
C THR A 362 -14.83 -7.12 -5.57
N ASN A 363 -13.58 -6.90 -5.16
CA ASN A 363 -13.11 -7.00 -3.77
C ASN A 363 -13.59 -8.30 -3.09
N SER A 364 -13.61 -9.39 -3.86
CA SER A 364 -14.04 -10.71 -3.41
C SER A 364 -13.15 -11.77 -4.04
N PRO A 365 -12.51 -12.63 -3.23
CA PRO A 365 -11.58 -13.63 -3.75
C PRO A 365 -12.30 -14.78 -4.48
N PHE A 366 -13.62 -14.91 -4.32
CA PHE A 366 -14.44 -15.94 -4.97
C PHE A 366 -15.11 -15.45 -6.27
N MET A 367 -15.14 -14.14 -6.51
CA MET A 367 -15.71 -13.56 -7.73
C MET A 367 -14.64 -13.43 -8.80
N ILE A 368 -14.35 -14.57 -9.44
CA ILE A 368 -13.30 -14.69 -10.46
C ILE A 368 -13.69 -13.98 -11.78
N TRP A 369 -14.96 -13.61 -11.93
CA TRP A 369 -15.50 -12.98 -13.13
C TRP A 369 -16.03 -11.58 -12.81
N SER A 370 -15.49 -10.57 -13.50
CA SER A 370 -15.96 -9.18 -13.45
C SER A 370 -16.32 -8.70 -14.86
N PRO A 371 -17.57 -8.28 -15.13
CA PRO A 371 -17.97 -7.82 -16.47
C PRO A 371 -17.12 -6.63 -16.94
N VAL A 372 -16.74 -5.74 -16.02
CA VAL A 372 -15.96 -4.53 -16.33
C VAL A 372 -14.58 -4.88 -16.89
N ILE A 373 -13.93 -5.92 -16.34
CA ILE A 373 -12.63 -6.38 -16.84
C ILE A 373 -12.78 -7.01 -18.23
N TYR A 374 -13.84 -7.76 -18.49
CA TYR A 374 -14.09 -8.33 -19.82
C TYR A 374 -14.40 -7.27 -20.87
N GLU A 375 -15.19 -6.26 -20.52
CA GLU A 375 -15.43 -5.09 -21.38
C GLU A 375 -14.12 -4.36 -21.68
N SER A 376 -13.24 -4.19 -20.68
CA SER A 376 -11.93 -3.56 -20.89
C SER A 376 -11.02 -4.31 -21.88
N ILE A 377 -11.16 -5.63 -22.00
CA ILE A 377 -10.39 -6.42 -22.98
C ILE A 377 -10.81 -6.04 -24.41
N LEU A 378 -12.11 -5.80 -24.61
CA LEU A 378 -12.70 -5.46 -25.90
C LEU A 378 -12.52 -3.96 -26.23
N GLU A 379 -12.63 -3.08 -25.24
CA GLU A 379 -12.49 -1.62 -25.43
C GLU A 379 -11.02 -1.20 -25.55
N ASP A 380 -10.15 -1.72 -24.68
CA ASP A 380 -8.73 -1.33 -24.59
C ASP A 380 -7.80 -2.45 -25.05
N THR A 381 -8.10 -3.08 -26.20
CA THR A 381 -7.35 -4.24 -26.72
C THR A 381 -5.85 -3.97 -26.88
N SER A 382 -5.45 -2.73 -27.14
CA SER A 382 -4.03 -2.36 -27.31
C SER A 382 -3.22 -2.48 -26.01
N CYS A 383 -3.82 -2.15 -24.86
CA CYS A 383 -3.22 -2.26 -23.53
C CYS A 383 -3.03 -3.74 -23.15
N TRP A 384 -4.07 -4.55 -23.36
CA TRP A 384 -4.04 -5.99 -23.10
C TRP A 384 -3.04 -6.72 -24.01
N LEU A 385 -3.01 -6.40 -25.30
CA LEU A 385 -2.03 -6.97 -26.23
C LEU A 385 -0.59 -6.61 -25.84
N THR A 386 -0.37 -5.41 -25.31
CA THR A 386 0.94 -5.00 -24.79
C THR A 386 1.35 -5.84 -23.58
N LEU A 387 0.43 -6.12 -22.66
CA LEU A 387 0.70 -7.03 -21.53
C LEU A 387 1.02 -8.44 -22.02
N TRP A 388 0.21 -9.01 -22.90
CA TRP A 388 0.42 -10.39 -23.39
C TRP A 388 1.71 -10.53 -24.19
N ARG A 389 2.06 -9.54 -25.02
CA ARG A 389 3.35 -9.52 -25.72
C ARG A 389 4.52 -9.47 -24.75
N THR A 390 4.43 -8.65 -23.71
CA THR A 390 5.47 -8.54 -22.67
C THR A 390 5.59 -9.84 -21.89
N THR A 391 4.45 -10.44 -21.52
CA THR A 391 4.38 -11.75 -20.86
C THR A 391 5.03 -12.83 -21.72
N ALA A 392 4.67 -12.92 -23.00
CA ALA A 392 5.27 -13.87 -23.93
C ALA A 392 6.79 -13.68 -24.03
N LEU A 393 7.27 -12.45 -24.16
CA LEU A 393 8.71 -12.17 -24.24
C LEU A 393 9.46 -12.59 -22.97
N LEU A 394 8.88 -12.35 -21.79
CA LEU A 394 9.48 -12.74 -20.51
C LEU A 394 9.58 -14.26 -20.36
N PHE A 395 8.48 -14.99 -20.56
CA PHE A 395 8.45 -16.44 -20.36
C PHE A 395 9.14 -17.23 -21.48
N VAL A 396 9.02 -16.79 -22.75
CA VAL A 396 9.79 -17.37 -23.86
C VAL A 396 11.28 -17.08 -23.68
N GLY A 397 11.64 -15.85 -23.30
CA GLY A 397 13.03 -15.47 -23.03
C GLY A 397 13.63 -16.31 -21.90
N GLN A 398 12.90 -16.49 -20.80
CA GLN A 398 13.29 -17.40 -19.71
C GLN A 398 13.50 -18.83 -20.22
N TYR A 399 12.53 -19.39 -20.94
CA TYR A 399 12.62 -20.76 -21.46
C TYR A 399 13.78 -20.94 -22.45
N LEU A 400 14.01 -19.98 -23.36
CA LEU A 400 15.15 -20.03 -24.27
C LEU A 400 16.47 -19.94 -23.53
N LEU A 401 16.58 -19.08 -22.51
CA LEU A 401 17.78 -18.99 -21.68
C LEU A 401 18.05 -20.31 -20.94
N GLU A 402 16.99 -20.96 -20.47
CA GLU A 402 17.08 -22.29 -19.86
C GLU A 402 17.59 -23.36 -20.84
N GLN A 403 17.04 -23.39 -22.05
CA GLN A 403 17.41 -24.39 -23.07
C GLN A 403 18.80 -24.15 -23.65
N LEU A 404 19.20 -22.90 -23.87
CA LEU A 404 20.43 -22.54 -24.59
C LEU A 404 21.65 -22.38 -23.68
N VAL A 405 21.46 -21.89 -22.45
CA VAL A 405 22.59 -21.54 -21.56
C VAL A 405 22.65 -22.47 -20.36
N LEU A 406 21.51 -22.71 -19.71
CA LEU A 406 21.49 -23.45 -18.46
C LEU A 406 21.62 -24.97 -18.66
N LYS A 407 21.14 -25.50 -19.78
CA LYS A 407 21.22 -26.94 -20.07
C LYS A 407 22.65 -27.47 -20.13
N ASP A 408 23.57 -26.68 -20.69
CA ASP A 408 24.97 -27.07 -20.90
C ASP A 408 25.87 -26.79 -19.69
N LEU A 409 25.32 -26.23 -18.61
CA LEU A 409 26.08 -25.92 -17.39
C LEU A 409 26.44 -27.24 -16.65
N PRO A 410 27.74 -27.55 -16.45
CA PRO A 410 28.17 -28.85 -15.92
C PRO A 410 27.94 -28.99 -14.41
N ILE A 411 27.60 -27.91 -13.71
CA ILE A 411 27.43 -27.87 -12.25
C ILE A 411 25.93 -27.73 -11.92
N PRO A 412 25.23 -28.85 -11.60
CA PRO A 412 23.78 -28.83 -11.32
C PRO A 412 23.30 -27.82 -10.26
N PRO A 413 23.98 -27.61 -9.12
CA PRO A 413 23.51 -26.64 -8.12
C PRO A 413 23.58 -25.20 -8.63
N VAL A 414 24.62 -24.83 -9.40
CA VAL A 414 24.74 -23.49 -9.99
C VAL A 414 23.60 -23.25 -10.97
N ARG A 415 23.28 -24.24 -11.80
CA ARG A 415 22.13 -24.19 -12.72
C ARG A 415 20.81 -23.91 -11.99
N LEU A 416 20.58 -24.59 -10.87
CA LEU A 416 19.36 -24.45 -10.06
C LEU A 416 19.24 -23.05 -9.43
N ILE A 417 20.36 -22.51 -8.93
CA ILE A 417 20.40 -21.15 -8.36
C ILE A 417 20.07 -20.11 -9.42
N ILE A 418 20.68 -20.19 -10.61
CA ILE A 418 20.43 -19.24 -11.69
C ILE A 418 18.98 -19.34 -12.17
N HIS A 419 18.45 -20.55 -12.36
CA HIS A 419 17.05 -20.76 -12.74
C HIS A 419 16.08 -20.16 -11.72
N SER A 420 16.34 -20.37 -10.43
CA SER A 420 15.50 -19.82 -9.35
C SER A 420 15.53 -18.30 -9.33
N LEU A 421 16.72 -17.70 -9.45
CA LEU A 421 16.90 -16.26 -9.52
C LEU A 421 16.16 -15.63 -10.70
N LEU A 422 16.31 -16.23 -11.88
CA LEU A 422 15.65 -15.79 -13.09
C LEU A 422 14.12 -15.90 -12.98
N SER A 423 13.61 -17.02 -12.46
CA SER A 423 12.17 -17.26 -12.30
C SER A 423 11.52 -16.25 -11.36
N VAL A 424 12.16 -15.95 -10.22
CA VAL A 424 11.65 -14.94 -9.28
C VAL A 424 11.70 -13.55 -9.91
N ALA A 425 12.80 -13.19 -10.59
CA ALA A 425 12.90 -11.89 -11.27
C ALA A 425 11.82 -11.72 -12.34
N VAL A 426 11.59 -12.75 -13.17
CA VAL A 426 10.52 -12.76 -14.19
C VAL A 426 9.16 -12.62 -13.54
N GLY A 427 8.89 -13.33 -12.44
CA GLY A 427 7.65 -13.22 -11.68
C GLY A 427 7.39 -11.80 -11.17
N LEU A 428 8.39 -11.15 -10.56
CA LEU A 428 8.27 -9.78 -10.05
C LEU A 428 8.01 -8.76 -11.17
N VAL A 429 8.73 -8.89 -12.28
CA VAL A 429 8.55 -8.05 -13.48
C VAL A 429 7.16 -8.24 -14.08
N TYR A 430 6.69 -9.49 -14.13
CA TYR A 430 5.36 -9.83 -14.62
C TYR A 430 4.25 -9.23 -13.75
N PHE A 431 4.32 -9.33 -12.41
CA PHE A 431 3.34 -8.68 -11.53
C PHE A 431 3.34 -7.15 -11.66
N ARG A 432 4.51 -6.54 -11.84
CA ARG A 432 4.59 -5.10 -12.14
C ARG A 432 3.93 -4.76 -13.49
N ALA A 433 4.07 -5.61 -14.51
CA ALA A 433 3.39 -5.44 -15.78
C ALA A 433 1.85 -5.50 -15.66
N ILE A 434 1.32 -6.37 -14.78
CA ILE A 434 -0.11 -6.42 -14.46
C ILE A 434 -0.56 -5.12 -13.79
N GLY A 435 0.21 -4.59 -12.83
CA GLY A 435 -0.12 -3.31 -12.21
C GLY A 435 -0.17 -2.15 -13.22
N LEU A 436 0.75 -2.12 -14.19
CA LEU A 436 0.71 -1.12 -15.27
C LEU A 436 -0.55 -1.26 -16.15
N LEU A 437 -1.03 -2.48 -16.40
CA LEU A 437 -2.29 -2.69 -17.10
C LEU A 437 -3.48 -2.14 -16.29
N ALA A 438 -3.51 -2.38 -14.97
CA ALA A 438 -4.55 -1.84 -14.09
C ALA A 438 -4.58 -0.30 -14.13
N TRP A 439 -3.41 0.33 -14.12
CA TRP A 439 -3.29 1.78 -14.26
C TRP A 439 -3.85 2.28 -15.60
N ASP A 440 -3.50 1.65 -16.72
CA ASP A 440 -3.97 2.07 -18.06
C ASP A 440 -5.49 1.94 -18.22
N THR A 441 -6.05 0.81 -17.80
CA THR A 441 -7.51 0.56 -17.83
C THR A 441 -8.29 1.48 -16.87
N SER A 442 -7.65 1.96 -15.80
CA SER A 442 -8.27 2.95 -14.91
C SER A 442 -8.41 4.33 -15.59
N LYS A 443 -7.52 4.68 -16.53
CA LYS A 443 -7.53 5.96 -17.23
C LYS A 443 -8.58 6.04 -18.33
N SER A 444 -8.73 4.97 -19.12
CA SER A 444 -9.76 4.90 -20.17
C SER A 444 -11.16 5.03 -19.58
N SER A 445 -11.45 4.31 -18.49
CA SER A 445 -12.73 4.42 -17.77
C SER A 445 -12.97 5.81 -17.16
N GLY A 446 -11.92 6.52 -16.74
CA GLY A 446 -12.05 7.89 -16.23
C GLY A 446 -12.40 8.94 -17.29
N GLN A 447 -11.96 8.74 -18.53
CA GLN A 447 -12.27 9.64 -19.65
C GLN A 447 -13.71 9.51 -20.15
N GLN A 448 -14.36 8.36 -19.96
CA GLN A 448 -15.77 8.17 -20.36
C GLN A 448 -16.76 8.82 -19.37
N ALA A 449 -16.34 9.07 -18.13
CA ALA A 449 -17.19 9.64 -17.09
C ALA A 449 -17.17 11.19 -17.05
N ALA A 450 -16.28 11.82 -17.81
CA ALA A 450 -16.13 13.27 -17.93
C ALA A 450 -16.64 13.74 -19.29
#